data_AF-E0LTK4-F1
#
_entry.id   AF-E0LTK4-F1
#
_cell.length_a   1.000
_cell.length_b   1.000
_cell.length_c   1.000
_cell.angle_alpha   90.00
_cell.angle_beta   90.00
_cell.angle_gamma   90.00
#
_symmetry.space_group_name_H-M   'P 1'
#
loop_
_entity.id
_entity.type
_entity.pdbx_description
1 polymer ?
#
loop_
_entity_poly.entity_id
_entity_poly.type
_entity_poly.pdbx_seq_one_letter_code
_entity_poly.pdbx_strand_id
1 'polypeptide(L)'
;MNKSSLKTFHLLRILMLTCVPMFLLGCASALCPFGSFEGTVPDFKNSYWRSTEKHPAKSDEQVQEECTHAADAEEQRLSQVYLQLCKTGQLTAENQRFAQKLLVNPLYSGLKSAKAVPQDKSVNTVEAQLRRSISGSDNAKYFKENCGYYIEKNAAERTSTLLGLQAGDYKKEVFKQCMAENHMALIVPQTEFSRCKSIGW
;
A
#
# COMPACT_ATOMS: atom_id res chain seq x y z
N MET A 1 -12.73 70.08 41.76
CA MET A 1 -12.86 68.61 41.90
C MET A 1 -12.76 67.97 40.53
N ASN A 2 -11.62 67.32 40.23
CA ASN A 2 -11.24 66.91 38.87
C ASN A 2 -11.81 65.53 38.51
N LYS A 3 -12.76 65.48 37.57
CA LYS A 3 -13.46 64.27 37.09
C LYS A 3 -12.62 63.33 36.19
N SER A 4 -11.31 63.54 36.10
CA SER A 4 -10.46 62.83 35.12
C SER A 4 -9.85 61.51 35.60
N SER A 5 -9.88 61.21 36.91
CA SER A 5 -9.20 60.03 37.48
C SER A 5 -9.99 58.71 37.33
N LEU A 6 -11.33 58.77 37.29
CA LEU A 6 -12.16 57.55 37.26
C LEU A 6 -12.16 56.81 35.91
N LYS A 7 -11.93 57.51 34.79
CA LYS A 7 -11.99 56.89 33.46
C LYS A 7 -10.76 56.04 33.13
N THR A 8 -9.60 56.40 33.68
CA THR A 8 -8.33 55.68 33.45
C THR A 8 -8.29 54.32 34.15
N PHE A 9 -8.94 54.20 35.32
CA PHE A 9 -9.02 52.95 36.07
C PHE A 9 -9.91 51.88 35.40
N HIS A 10 -10.98 52.29 34.72
CA HIS A 10 -11.85 51.37 33.98
C HIS A 10 -11.19 50.87 32.68
N LEU A 11 -10.45 51.74 31.96
CA LEU A 11 -9.73 51.32 30.76
C LEU A 11 -8.61 50.32 31.06
N LEU A 12 -7.86 50.52 32.15
CA LEU A 12 -6.78 49.61 32.56
C LEU A 12 -7.32 48.23 32.97
N ARG A 13 -8.47 48.19 33.66
CA ARG A 13 -9.15 46.93 34.03
C ARG A 13 -9.64 46.16 32.81
N ILE A 14 -10.20 46.85 31.80
CA ILE A 14 -10.69 46.20 30.58
C ILE A 14 -9.52 45.65 29.76
N LEU A 15 -8.39 46.38 29.66
CA LEU A 15 -7.21 45.93 28.92
C LEU A 15 -6.54 44.70 29.57
N MET A 16 -6.52 44.63 30.91
CA MET A 16 -6.02 43.46 31.64
C MET A 16 -6.96 42.25 31.54
N LEU A 17 -8.28 42.47 31.41
CA LEU A 17 -9.26 41.40 31.24
C LEU A 17 -9.30 40.81 29.82
N THR A 18 -8.85 41.55 28.80
CA THR A 18 -8.84 41.07 27.39
C THR A 18 -7.49 40.54 26.92
N CYS A 19 -6.36 40.92 27.54
CA CYS A 19 -5.03 40.43 27.16
C CYS A 19 -4.59 39.13 27.87
N VAL A 20 -5.08 38.85 29.07
CA VAL A 20 -4.75 37.63 29.82
C VAL A 20 -5.32 36.34 29.17
N PRO A 21 -6.53 36.33 28.57
CA PRO A 21 -7.04 35.13 27.89
C PRO A 21 -6.22 34.76 26.65
N MET A 22 -5.72 35.76 25.90
CA MET A 22 -4.95 35.53 24.68
C MET A 22 -3.54 35.00 24.95
N PHE A 23 -2.89 35.40 26.04
CA PHE A 23 -1.59 34.85 26.44
C PHE A 23 -1.68 33.42 27.01
N LEU A 24 -2.83 33.03 27.59
CA LEU A 24 -3.04 31.67 28.11
C LEU A 24 -3.51 30.67 27.04
N LEU A 25 -4.14 31.14 25.95
CA LEU A 25 -4.52 30.31 24.81
C LEU A 25 -3.30 29.80 24.02
N GLY A 26 -2.15 30.47 24.11
CA GLY A 26 -0.88 30.01 23.52
C GLY A 26 -0.18 28.87 24.27
N CYS A 27 -0.63 28.54 25.49
CA CYS A 27 -0.11 27.42 26.31
C CYS A 27 -1.13 26.28 26.46
N ALA A 28 -2.22 26.28 25.69
CA ALA A 28 -3.31 25.32 25.83
C ALA A 28 -3.02 23.93 25.25
N SER A 29 -1.83 23.70 24.69
CA SER A 29 -1.41 22.37 24.20
C SER A 29 -1.03 21.39 25.33
N ALA A 30 -0.91 21.85 26.58
CA ALA A 30 -0.43 21.05 27.71
C ALA A 30 -1.44 20.90 28.87
N LEU A 31 -2.61 21.55 28.80
CA LEU A 31 -3.63 21.41 29.85
C LEU A 31 -4.65 20.36 29.42
N CYS A 32 -4.40 19.12 29.80
CA CYS A 32 -5.39 18.04 29.74
C CYS A 32 -6.14 17.99 31.09
N PRO A 33 -7.26 18.74 31.27
CA PRO A 33 -7.92 18.88 32.58
C PRO A 33 -8.44 17.56 33.17
N PHE A 34 -8.60 16.53 32.34
CA PHE A 34 -9.06 15.19 32.75
C PHE A 34 -7.94 14.13 32.67
N GLY A 35 -6.68 14.55 32.53
CA GLY A 35 -5.52 13.69 32.30
C GLY A 35 -5.26 13.37 30.83
N SER A 36 -4.10 12.80 30.52
CA SER A 36 -3.71 12.32 29.18
C SER A 36 -3.89 10.79 29.06
N PHE A 37 -4.16 10.33 27.84
CA PHE A 37 -3.87 8.97 27.41
C PHE A 37 -2.53 9.01 26.68
N GLU A 38 -1.60 8.18 27.12
CA GLU A 38 -0.28 8.02 26.51
C GLU A 38 -0.15 6.59 25.99
N GLY A 39 0.50 6.45 24.85
CA GLY A 39 0.78 5.15 24.28
C GLY A 39 1.72 5.26 23.10
N THR A 40 2.10 4.10 22.57
CA THR A 40 2.89 3.99 21.35
C THR A 40 2.02 3.46 20.24
N VAL A 41 2.13 4.06 19.06
CA VAL A 41 1.54 3.54 17.83
C VAL A 41 2.65 3.19 16.83
N PRO A 42 2.50 2.10 16.07
CA PRO A 42 3.43 1.80 14.99
C PRO A 42 3.41 2.90 13.92
N ASP A 43 4.60 3.41 13.58
CA ASP A 43 4.79 4.40 12.53
C ASP A 43 5.17 3.72 11.22
N PHE A 44 4.18 3.19 10.54
CA PHE A 44 4.36 2.55 9.23
C PHE A 44 4.89 3.52 8.17
N LYS A 45 4.65 4.82 8.30
CA LYS A 45 5.09 5.83 7.33
C LYS A 45 6.62 5.96 7.32
N ASN A 46 7.23 5.85 8.50
CA ASN A 46 8.69 5.92 8.67
C ASN A 46 9.33 4.53 8.78
N SER A 47 8.65 3.49 8.31
CA SER A 47 9.23 2.15 8.24
C SER A 47 10.36 2.08 7.20
N TYR A 48 11.36 1.25 7.48
CA TYR A 48 12.52 1.08 6.60
C TYR A 48 13.01 -0.37 6.64
N TRP A 49 13.70 -0.79 5.59
CA TRP A 49 14.31 -2.11 5.52
C TRP A 49 15.76 -2.05 5.99
N ARG A 50 16.18 -3.06 6.74
CA ARG A 50 17.55 -3.20 7.24
C ARG A 50 18.01 -4.64 7.19
N SER A 51 19.27 -4.86 6.84
CA SER A 51 19.88 -6.18 6.89
C SER A 51 19.88 -6.74 8.32
N THR A 52 19.56 -8.02 8.42
CA THR A 52 19.64 -8.80 9.67
C THR A 52 21.03 -9.42 9.88
N GLU A 53 21.93 -9.29 8.89
CA GLU A 53 23.29 -9.81 8.97
C GLU A 53 24.22 -8.88 9.75
N LYS A 54 25.18 -9.45 10.48
CA LYS A 54 26.18 -8.67 11.23
C LYS A 54 27.15 -7.90 10.33
N HIS A 55 27.47 -8.47 9.17
CA HIS A 55 28.40 -7.92 8.18
C HIS A 55 27.85 -8.15 6.77
N PRO A 56 26.85 -7.37 6.35
CA PRO A 56 26.21 -7.57 5.06
C PRO A 56 27.18 -7.28 3.91
N ALA A 57 27.13 -8.10 2.86
CA ALA A 57 27.97 -7.94 1.68
C ALA A 57 27.56 -6.75 0.80
N LYS A 58 26.29 -6.30 0.92
CA LYS A 58 25.70 -5.18 0.18
C LYS A 58 25.09 -4.19 1.15
N SER A 59 24.96 -2.92 0.75
CA SER A 59 24.23 -1.93 1.55
C SER A 59 22.73 -2.18 1.51
N ASP A 60 22.02 -1.71 2.54
CA ASP A 60 20.55 -1.77 2.61
C ASP A 60 19.89 -1.11 1.37
N GLU A 61 20.47 0.00 0.89
CA GLU A 61 20.00 0.72 -0.31
C GLU A 61 20.21 -0.08 -1.59
N GLN A 62 21.39 -0.71 -1.75
CA GLN A 62 21.69 -1.51 -2.94
C GLN A 62 20.73 -2.71 -3.05
N VAL A 63 20.47 -3.40 -1.94
CA VAL A 63 19.52 -4.51 -1.93
C VAL A 63 18.11 -4.04 -2.28
N GLN A 64 17.68 -2.90 -1.73
CA GLN A 64 16.37 -2.33 -2.06
C GLN A 64 16.24 -1.97 -3.53
N GLU A 65 17.26 -1.38 -4.14
CA GLU A 65 17.27 -1.03 -5.56
C GLU A 65 17.22 -2.28 -6.44
N GLU A 66 18.07 -3.28 -6.18
CA GLU A 66 18.07 -4.55 -6.90
C GLU A 66 16.72 -5.27 -6.80
N CYS A 67 16.14 -5.34 -5.59
CA CYS A 67 14.84 -5.95 -5.37
C CYS A 67 13.70 -5.16 -6.01
N THR A 68 13.81 -3.83 -6.11
CA THR A 68 12.84 -3.00 -6.84
C THR A 68 12.88 -3.30 -8.33
N HIS A 69 14.07 -3.36 -8.92
CA HIS A 69 14.24 -3.68 -10.34
C HIS A 69 13.78 -5.10 -10.67
N ALA A 70 14.07 -6.08 -9.80
CA ALA A 70 13.59 -7.45 -9.99
C ALA A 70 12.06 -7.52 -9.94
N ALA A 71 11.44 -6.80 -9.00
CA ALA A 71 9.98 -6.73 -8.90
C ALA A 71 9.33 -6.04 -10.11
N ASP A 72 9.95 -4.97 -10.63
CA ASP A 72 9.51 -4.30 -11.86
C ASP A 72 9.60 -5.22 -13.09
N ALA A 73 10.69 -5.98 -13.21
CA ALA A 73 10.86 -6.93 -14.31
C ALA A 73 9.80 -8.05 -14.27
N GLU A 74 9.49 -8.57 -13.08
CA GLU A 74 8.46 -9.58 -12.89
C GLU A 74 7.04 -9.04 -13.19
N GLU A 75 6.77 -7.78 -12.84
CA GLU A 75 5.52 -7.09 -13.24
C GLU A 75 5.41 -6.99 -14.77
N GLN A 76 6.48 -6.60 -15.45
CA GLN A 76 6.49 -6.52 -16.92
C GLN A 76 6.31 -7.89 -17.57
N ARG A 77 6.96 -8.93 -17.03
CA ARG A 77 6.81 -10.30 -17.52
C ARG A 77 5.38 -10.78 -17.42
N LEU A 78 4.72 -10.51 -16.30
CA LEU A 78 3.30 -10.80 -16.12
C LEU A 78 2.47 -10.13 -17.21
N SER A 79 2.62 -8.81 -17.41
CA SER A 79 1.96 -8.07 -18.50
C SER A 79 2.18 -8.71 -19.88
N GLN A 80 3.41 -9.13 -20.18
CA GLN A 80 3.76 -9.72 -21.48
C GLN A 80 3.10 -11.07 -21.72
N VAL A 81 3.04 -11.94 -20.70
CA VAL A 81 2.37 -13.24 -20.77
C VAL A 81 0.90 -13.07 -21.19
N TYR A 82 0.20 -12.11 -20.61
CA TYR A 82 -1.20 -11.84 -20.94
C TYR A 82 -1.38 -11.17 -22.30
N LEU A 83 -0.52 -10.22 -22.67
CA LEU A 83 -0.55 -9.66 -24.02
C LEU A 83 -0.33 -10.72 -25.08
N GLN A 84 0.59 -11.66 -24.82
CA GLN A 84 0.81 -12.78 -25.72
C GLN A 84 -0.47 -13.62 -25.83
N LEU A 85 -1.08 -14.00 -24.70
CA LEU A 85 -2.31 -14.78 -24.67
C LEU A 85 -3.45 -14.06 -25.41
N CYS A 86 -3.59 -12.76 -25.25
CA CYS A 86 -4.61 -11.95 -25.93
C CYS A 86 -4.35 -11.79 -27.44
N LYS A 87 -3.10 -11.66 -27.87
CA LYS A 87 -2.74 -11.48 -29.29
C LYS A 87 -2.80 -12.78 -30.08
N THR A 88 -2.28 -13.86 -29.49
CA THR A 88 -2.07 -15.13 -30.21
C THR A 88 -3.08 -16.20 -29.83
N GLY A 89 -3.82 -15.98 -28.74
CA GLY A 89 -4.68 -16.99 -28.15
C GLY A 89 -3.92 -18.05 -27.36
N GLN A 90 -2.59 -18.12 -27.42
CA GLN A 90 -1.79 -19.21 -26.83
C GLN A 90 -0.56 -18.66 -26.07
N LEU A 91 -0.04 -19.45 -25.13
CA LEU A 91 1.21 -19.18 -24.44
C LEU A 91 2.37 -19.93 -25.09
N THR A 92 3.57 -19.35 -25.01
CA THR A 92 4.80 -20.10 -25.30
C THR A 92 5.04 -21.10 -24.16
N ALA A 93 5.85 -22.13 -24.42
CA ALA A 93 6.24 -23.08 -23.39
C ALA A 93 6.88 -22.39 -22.15
N GLU A 94 7.64 -21.32 -22.37
CA GLU A 94 8.23 -20.53 -21.28
C GLU A 94 7.18 -19.81 -20.46
N ASN A 95 6.28 -19.07 -21.11
CA ASN A 95 5.24 -18.31 -20.43
C ASN A 95 4.19 -19.20 -19.79
N GLN A 96 3.98 -20.40 -20.33
CA GLN A 96 3.15 -21.43 -19.71
C GLN A 96 3.77 -21.93 -18.40
N ARG A 97 5.09 -22.19 -18.36
CA ARG A 97 5.78 -22.55 -17.11
C ARG A 97 5.74 -21.43 -16.09
N PHE A 98 5.94 -20.19 -16.52
CA PHE A 98 5.85 -19.02 -15.66
C PHE A 98 4.45 -18.88 -15.03
N ALA A 99 3.40 -18.89 -15.86
CA ALA A 99 2.03 -18.82 -15.39
C ALA A 99 1.65 -20.01 -14.49
N GLN A 100 2.16 -21.21 -14.77
CA GLN A 100 1.92 -22.36 -13.91
C GLN A 100 2.52 -22.17 -12.53
N LYS A 101 3.76 -21.67 -12.44
CA LYS A 101 4.39 -21.34 -11.15
C LYS A 101 3.58 -20.32 -10.37
N LEU A 102 3.04 -19.31 -11.05
CA LEU A 102 2.20 -18.30 -10.41
C LEU A 102 0.92 -18.89 -9.79
N LEU A 103 0.22 -19.75 -10.53
CA LEU A 103 -1.06 -20.33 -10.11
C LEU A 103 -0.94 -21.35 -8.97
N VAL A 104 0.23 -21.99 -8.81
CA VAL A 104 0.45 -23.02 -7.78
C VAL A 104 1.21 -22.51 -6.56
N ASN A 105 1.78 -21.30 -6.60
CA ASN A 105 2.57 -20.78 -5.49
C ASN A 105 1.62 -20.30 -4.36
N PRO A 106 1.73 -20.84 -3.15
CA PRO A 106 0.89 -20.44 -2.02
C PRO A 106 1.11 -18.99 -1.60
N LEU A 107 2.27 -18.39 -1.87
CA LEU A 107 2.51 -16.95 -1.66
C LEU A 107 1.62 -16.08 -2.56
N TYR A 108 1.14 -16.65 -3.65
CA TYR A 108 0.26 -16.03 -4.63
C TYR A 108 -1.19 -16.51 -4.51
N SER A 109 -1.53 -17.30 -3.48
CA SER A 109 -2.90 -17.80 -3.25
C SER A 109 -3.88 -16.72 -2.81
N GLY A 110 -3.39 -15.55 -2.37
CA GLY A 110 -4.20 -14.37 -2.03
C GLY A 110 -4.65 -13.57 -3.25
N LEU A 111 -4.13 -13.91 -4.44
CA LEU A 111 -4.44 -13.23 -5.68
C LEU A 111 -5.79 -13.73 -6.17
N LYS A 112 -6.79 -12.84 -6.17
CA LYS A 112 -8.16 -13.17 -6.53
C LYS A 112 -8.30 -13.17 -8.05
N SER A 113 -9.35 -13.78 -8.59
CA SER A 113 -9.83 -13.44 -9.92
C SER A 113 -10.78 -12.24 -9.78
N ALA A 114 -10.71 -11.20 -10.61
CA ALA A 114 -11.63 -10.05 -10.49
C ALA A 114 -12.92 -10.19 -11.29
N LYS A 115 -13.14 -11.36 -11.87
CA LYS A 115 -14.50 -11.88 -11.94
C LYS A 115 -14.54 -13.08 -11.01
N ALA A 116 -15.60 -13.20 -10.22
CA ALA A 116 -15.86 -14.41 -9.45
C ALA A 116 -16.15 -15.52 -10.45
N VAL A 117 -15.10 -16.24 -10.87
CA VAL A 117 -15.25 -17.38 -11.75
C VAL A 117 -15.49 -18.58 -10.83
N PRO A 118 -16.58 -19.34 -11.02
CA PRO A 118 -16.76 -20.60 -10.31
C PRO A 118 -15.49 -21.43 -10.48
N GLN A 119 -14.92 -21.92 -9.37
CA GLN A 119 -13.84 -22.91 -9.42
C GLN A 119 -14.42 -24.22 -9.97
N ASP A 120 -14.57 -24.27 -11.29
CA ASP A 120 -14.94 -25.48 -11.97
C ASP A 120 -13.69 -26.36 -12.02
N LYS A 121 -13.75 -27.50 -11.33
CA LYS A 121 -12.64 -28.47 -11.22
C LYS A 121 -12.25 -29.10 -12.57
N SER A 122 -12.99 -28.80 -13.64
CA SER A 122 -12.82 -29.38 -14.98
C SER A 122 -11.83 -28.64 -15.90
N VAL A 123 -11.31 -27.47 -15.49
CA VAL A 123 -10.40 -26.67 -16.33
C VAL A 123 -8.94 -27.03 -16.08
N ASN A 124 -8.45 -28.03 -16.82
CA ASN A 124 -7.17 -28.68 -16.57
C ASN A 124 -5.94 -27.95 -17.15
N THR A 125 -6.09 -26.76 -17.75
CA THR A 125 -4.96 -26.06 -18.38
C THR A 125 -4.79 -24.63 -17.87
N VAL A 126 -3.53 -24.23 -17.71
CA VAL A 126 -3.10 -22.89 -17.29
C VAL A 126 -3.70 -21.81 -18.20
N GLU A 127 -3.69 -22.02 -19.52
CA GLU A 127 -4.26 -21.06 -20.47
C GLU A 127 -5.76 -20.85 -20.23
N ALA A 128 -6.53 -21.91 -20.00
CA ALA A 128 -7.97 -21.78 -19.80
C ALA A 128 -8.27 -21.06 -18.46
N GLN A 129 -7.47 -21.30 -17.43
CA GLN A 129 -7.55 -20.53 -16.18
C GLN A 129 -7.25 -19.04 -16.41
N LEU A 130 -6.23 -18.69 -17.20
CA LEU A 130 -5.91 -17.30 -17.54
C LEU A 130 -6.94 -16.65 -18.49
N ARG A 131 -7.48 -17.39 -19.46
CA ARG A 131 -8.55 -16.88 -20.34
C ARG A 131 -9.80 -16.56 -19.53
N ARG A 132 -10.19 -17.47 -18.61
CA ARG A 132 -11.26 -17.22 -17.64
C ARG A 132 -10.93 -16.06 -16.72
N SER A 133 -9.67 -15.91 -16.29
CA SER A 133 -9.29 -14.77 -15.47
C SER A 133 -9.46 -13.45 -16.22
N ILE A 134 -9.28 -13.42 -17.56
CA ILE A 134 -9.48 -12.23 -18.41
C ILE A 134 -10.97 -11.94 -18.69
N SER A 135 -11.76 -12.95 -19.04
CA SER A 135 -13.11 -12.74 -19.59
C SER A 135 -14.22 -13.06 -18.59
N GLY A 136 -13.96 -13.89 -17.58
CA GLY A 136 -14.94 -14.49 -16.69
C GLY A 136 -15.68 -15.71 -17.29
N SER A 137 -15.30 -16.17 -18.49
CA SER A 137 -15.94 -17.33 -19.14
C SER A 137 -15.02 -18.05 -20.14
N ASP A 138 -15.36 -19.27 -20.54
CA ASP A 138 -14.64 -19.98 -21.62
C ASP A 138 -15.04 -19.52 -23.03
N ASN A 139 -15.94 -18.54 -23.14
CA ASN A 139 -16.43 -18.10 -24.43
C ASN A 139 -15.37 -17.26 -25.15
N ALA A 140 -14.95 -17.73 -26.32
CA ALA A 140 -13.91 -17.11 -27.12
C ALA A 140 -14.25 -15.67 -27.59
N LYS A 141 -15.54 -15.36 -27.82
CA LYS A 141 -15.98 -14.02 -28.20
C LYS A 141 -15.80 -13.04 -27.03
N TYR A 142 -16.28 -13.41 -25.85
CA TYR A 142 -16.06 -12.61 -24.63
C TYR A 142 -14.58 -12.45 -24.32
N PHE A 143 -13.77 -13.49 -24.51
CA PHE A 143 -12.31 -13.40 -24.36
C PHE A 143 -11.70 -12.35 -25.29
N LYS A 144 -12.03 -12.39 -26.59
CA LYS A 144 -11.54 -11.43 -27.59
C LYS A 144 -11.95 -9.99 -27.25
N GLU A 145 -13.20 -9.77 -26.84
CA GLU A 145 -13.71 -8.45 -26.44
C GLU A 145 -12.98 -7.89 -25.22
N ASN A 146 -12.79 -8.70 -24.17
CA ASN A 146 -12.08 -8.26 -22.97
C ASN A 146 -10.58 -8.03 -23.26
N CYS A 147 -9.98 -8.82 -24.16
CA CYS A 147 -8.58 -8.60 -24.59
C CYS A 147 -8.36 -7.25 -25.28
N GLY A 148 -9.32 -6.73 -26.05
CA GLY A 148 -9.22 -5.40 -26.66
C GLY A 148 -9.01 -4.31 -25.61
N TYR A 149 -9.81 -4.36 -24.53
CA TYR A 149 -9.69 -3.45 -23.39
C TYR A 149 -8.33 -3.53 -22.66
N TYR A 150 -7.70 -4.72 -22.62
CA TYR A 150 -6.38 -4.88 -22.00
C TYR A 150 -5.24 -4.36 -22.86
N ILE A 151 -5.33 -4.50 -24.18
CA ILE A 151 -4.26 -4.11 -25.10
C ILE A 151 -4.03 -2.59 -25.06
N GLU A 152 -5.09 -1.81 -24.86
CA GLU A 152 -5.08 -0.34 -24.83
C GLU A 152 -4.44 0.25 -23.56
N LYS A 153 -4.24 -0.56 -22.51
CA LYS A 153 -3.70 -0.12 -21.21
C LYS A 153 -2.18 -0.15 -21.15
N ASN A 154 -1.61 0.73 -20.31
CA ASN A 154 -0.18 0.70 -20.02
C ASN A 154 0.20 -0.52 -19.15
N ALA A 155 1.49 -0.78 -18.94
CA ALA A 155 1.93 -1.98 -18.22
C ALA A 155 1.39 -2.05 -16.78
N ALA A 156 1.46 -0.94 -16.02
CA ALA A 156 0.97 -0.87 -14.64
C ALA A 156 -0.56 -1.01 -14.57
N GLU A 157 -1.28 -0.45 -15.54
CA GLU A 157 -2.72 -0.60 -15.67
C GLU A 157 -3.10 -2.03 -16.07
N ARG A 158 -2.34 -2.68 -16.95
CA ARG A 158 -2.58 -4.08 -17.32
C ARG A 158 -2.37 -4.97 -16.11
N THR A 159 -1.23 -4.89 -15.43
CA THR A 159 -0.94 -5.69 -14.23
C THR A 159 -1.95 -5.46 -13.12
N SER A 160 -2.37 -4.22 -12.86
CA SER A 160 -3.39 -3.91 -11.86
C SER A 160 -4.82 -4.31 -12.27
N THR A 161 -5.13 -4.30 -13.57
CA THR A 161 -6.47 -4.66 -14.07
C THR A 161 -6.60 -6.12 -14.46
N LEU A 162 -5.52 -6.91 -14.37
CA LEU A 162 -5.51 -8.37 -14.52
C LEU A 162 -6.19 -9.06 -13.33
N LEU A 163 -7.49 -8.79 -13.33
CA LEU A 163 -8.57 -9.27 -12.53
C LEU A 163 -8.10 -10.04 -11.28
N GLY A 164 -7.84 -9.30 -10.19
CA GLY A 164 -7.95 -9.72 -8.77
C GLY A 164 -6.62 -10.06 -8.09
N LEU A 165 -5.56 -10.13 -8.87
CA LEU A 165 -4.23 -9.77 -8.41
C LEU A 165 -4.32 -8.30 -7.97
N GLN A 166 -4.31 -8.00 -6.68
CA GLN A 166 -3.76 -6.70 -6.29
C GLN A 166 -2.30 -6.77 -6.74
N ALA A 167 -1.99 -6.41 -7.99
CA ALA A 167 -0.60 -6.43 -8.47
C ALA A 167 0.25 -5.35 -7.79
N GLY A 168 -0.41 -4.36 -7.17
CA GLY A 168 0.21 -3.53 -6.13
C GLY A 168 0.78 -4.38 -4.99
N ASP A 169 0.13 -5.49 -4.65
CA ASP A 169 0.70 -6.53 -3.79
C ASP A 169 1.59 -7.52 -4.58
N TYR A 170 1.35 -7.93 -5.85
CA TYR A 170 2.28 -8.84 -6.57
C TYR A 170 3.70 -8.30 -6.64
N LYS A 171 3.88 -7.07 -7.15
CA LYS A 171 5.18 -6.40 -7.17
C LYS A 171 5.77 -6.30 -5.77
N LYS A 172 4.94 -5.97 -4.77
CA LYS A 172 5.34 -5.85 -3.37
C LYS A 172 5.66 -7.20 -2.71
N GLU A 173 5.02 -8.29 -3.09
CA GLU A 173 5.28 -9.64 -2.59
C GLU A 173 6.56 -10.19 -3.22
N VAL A 174 6.78 -9.97 -4.53
CA VAL A 174 8.06 -10.25 -5.19
C VAL A 174 9.18 -9.43 -4.53
N PHE A 175 8.93 -8.14 -4.29
CA PHE A 175 9.88 -7.29 -3.57
C PHE A 175 10.15 -7.81 -2.15
N LYS A 176 9.13 -8.08 -1.34
CA LYS A 176 9.28 -8.63 0.02
C LYS A 176 10.00 -9.96 0.03
N GLN A 177 9.74 -10.82 -0.95
CA GLN A 177 10.42 -12.10 -1.09
C GLN A 177 11.90 -11.88 -1.39
N CYS A 178 12.21 -11.01 -2.35
CA CYS A 178 13.60 -10.63 -2.64
C CYS A 178 14.29 -10.03 -1.41
N MET A 179 13.62 -9.15 -0.66
CA MET A 179 14.13 -8.59 0.58
C MET A 179 14.42 -9.69 1.62
N ALA A 180 13.51 -10.64 1.80
CA ALA A 180 13.70 -11.76 2.72
C ALA A 180 14.83 -12.71 2.30
N GLU A 181 14.95 -13.00 1.00
CA GLU A 181 16.05 -13.79 0.41
C GLU A 181 17.42 -13.10 0.58
N ASN A 182 17.44 -11.76 0.63
CA ASN A 182 18.63 -10.96 0.94
C ASN A 182 18.75 -10.62 2.44
N HIS A 183 18.10 -11.38 3.32
CA HIS A 183 18.19 -11.24 4.77
C HIS A 183 17.80 -9.85 5.31
N MET A 184 16.89 -9.15 4.64
CA MET A 184 16.37 -7.85 5.06
C MET A 184 15.10 -8.01 5.90
N ALA A 185 14.96 -7.20 6.94
CA ALA A 185 13.76 -7.10 7.76
C ALA A 185 13.15 -5.70 7.69
N LEU A 186 11.81 -5.63 7.64
CA LEU A 186 11.08 -4.38 7.75
C LEU A 186 11.05 -3.94 9.22
N ILE A 187 11.67 -2.81 9.50
CA ILE A 187 11.65 -2.17 10.82
C ILE A 187 10.54 -1.13 10.82
N VAL A 188 9.58 -1.26 11.74
CA VAL A 188 8.51 -0.29 11.96
C VAL A 188 8.77 0.42 13.29
N PRO A 189 9.21 1.70 13.26
CA PRO A 189 9.41 2.49 14.46
C PRO A 189 8.10 2.63 15.26
N GLN A 190 8.23 2.92 16.56
CA GLN A 190 7.10 3.28 17.40
C GLN A 190 7.14 4.79 17.63
N THR A 191 5.99 5.45 17.45
CA THR A 191 5.83 6.88 17.74
C THR A 191 4.94 7.03 18.97
N GLU A 192 5.40 7.83 19.93
CA GLU A 192 4.63 8.16 21.12
C GLU A 192 3.51 9.12 20.76
N PHE A 193 2.33 8.90 21.32
CA PHE A 193 1.23 9.85 21.25
C PHE A 193 0.72 10.16 22.65
N SER A 194 0.32 11.41 22.84
CA SER A 194 -0.40 11.88 24.01
C SER A 194 -1.66 12.60 23.56
N ARG A 195 -2.82 12.17 24.07
CA ARG A 195 -4.11 12.78 23.78
C ARG A 195 -4.83 13.10 25.08
N CYS A 196 -5.36 14.31 25.22
CA CYS A 196 -6.17 14.67 26.38
C CYS A 196 -7.45 13.81 26.46
N LYS A 197 -7.75 13.32 27.66
CA LYS A 197 -9.01 12.64 27.96
C LYS A 197 -10.18 13.63 27.87
N SER A 198 -11.30 13.20 27.31
CA SER A 198 -12.56 13.94 27.32
C SER A 198 -13.44 13.48 28.49
N ILE A 199 -14.34 14.36 28.98
CA ILE A 199 -15.34 13.97 29.97
C ILE A 199 -16.21 12.84 29.40
N GLY A 200 -16.18 11.66 30.04
CA GLY A 200 -17.03 10.52 29.69
C GLY A 200 -16.32 9.25 29.22
N TRP A 201 -14.99 9.17 29.35
CA TRP A 201 -14.18 7.96 29.14
C TRP A 201 -13.52 7.51 30.43
#